data_AF-A0A952Q6W6-F1
#
_entry.id   AF-A0A952Q6W6-F1
#
_cell.length_a   1.000
_cell.length_b   1.000
_cell.length_c   1.000
_cell.angle_alpha   90.00
_cell.angle_beta   90.00
_cell.angle_gamma   90.00
#
_symmetry.space_group_name_H-M   'P 1'
#
loop_
_entity.id
_entity.type
_entity.pdbx_description
1 polymer ?
#
loop_
_entity_poly.entity_id
_entity_poly.type
_entity_poly.pdbx_seq_one_letter_code
_entity_poly.pdbx_strand_id
1 'polypeptide(L)'
;MNGDDILRMGYKPGRAVGMALAAAKSAAKAGLLDEDIKTSLSAVLNDPTAYTDDPIYGQIAKELTPTIETPLIAYGLDKSAPFQIWGEADIDPEAKQQLRRAVQLPVSVKGALMPDAHVGYGLPIGGVLATENSVIPYAVGVDIACRMRMTIFDASPIILEQKRDKFRKALEDNTIFGTGRSWDEPQQHTVLDDPAWREHPVVRQYRDVAWKQLGTSGSGNHFVEFGALTVEQAMDTQLGIVPAGKYLALLSHSGSRRLGQEIANYYTEIAMQRRAALPKEYLKLAWLDLDEDSGAEYWEAMNLAGRYASANHAVIHERIAKAVRFDVLGGIENHHNFAWKEQVDGKEAIVHRKGATPAGTGVLGVIPGSMSAPGFVVRGRGNADSLNSAAHGAGRRMSRSEALKKFEWTVVNKHLKAHGVDLLSAGLDEVPGAYKDIRSVMAAQSDLVEIMAEFQPKLVKMDGSKSRPED
;
A
#
# COMPACT_ATOMS: atom_id res chain seq x y z
N MET A 1 -22.59 -16.04 -32.98
CA MET A 1 -21.66 -16.95 -32.27
C MET A 1 -21.80 -16.81 -30.75
N ASN A 2 -21.89 -17.91 -30.00
CA ASN A 2 -22.02 -17.94 -28.54
C ASN A 2 -20.90 -18.79 -27.88
N GLY A 3 -20.89 -18.89 -26.54
CA GLY A 3 -19.83 -19.61 -25.81
C GLY A 3 -19.74 -21.10 -26.14
N ASP A 4 -20.87 -21.76 -26.41
CA ASP A 4 -20.90 -23.17 -26.78
C ASP A 4 -20.30 -23.40 -28.18
N ASP A 5 -20.48 -22.45 -29.10
CA ASP A 5 -19.85 -22.50 -30.42
C ASP A 5 -18.32 -22.45 -30.30
N ILE A 6 -17.79 -21.56 -29.46
CA ILE A 6 -16.35 -21.41 -29.22
C ILE A 6 -15.74 -22.65 -28.54
N LEU A 7 -16.46 -23.25 -27.59
CA LEU A 7 -16.03 -24.49 -26.96
C LEU A 7 -15.98 -25.66 -27.95
N ARG A 8 -16.96 -25.77 -28.86
CA ARG A 8 -16.94 -26.79 -29.93
C ARG A 8 -15.79 -26.61 -30.91
N MET A 9 -15.27 -25.39 -31.06
CA MET A 9 -14.09 -25.12 -31.88
C MET A 9 -12.78 -25.55 -31.23
N GLY A 10 -12.78 -25.94 -29.95
CA GLY A 10 -11.60 -26.47 -29.25
C GLY A 10 -10.91 -25.49 -28.29
N TYR A 11 -11.49 -24.32 -28.06
CA TYR A 11 -10.98 -23.37 -27.06
C TYR A 11 -11.16 -23.91 -25.64
N LYS A 12 -10.14 -23.78 -24.80
CA LYS A 12 -10.21 -24.20 -23.39
C LYS A 12 -11.19 -23.32 -22.61
N PRO A 13 -12.04 -23.89 -21.74
CA PRO A 13 -12.95 -23.13 -20.89
C PRO A 13 -12.22 -22.06 -20.07
N GLY A 14 -12.83 -20.88 -19.91
CA GLY A 14 -12.27 -19.77 -19.11
C GLY A 14 -11.97 -18.52 -19.94
N ARG A 15 -10.86 -17.85 -19.64
CA ARG A 15 -10.47 -16.54 -20.21
C ARG A 15 -10.41 -16.55 -21.74
N ALA A 16 -9.88 -17.62 -22.33
CA ALA A 16 -9.78 -17.80 -23.78
C ALA A 16 -11.16 -17.76 -24.48
N VAL A 17 -12.21 -18.33 -23.89
CA VAL A 17 -13.58 -18.28 -24.46
C VAL A 17 -14.12 -16.85 -24.50
N GLY A 18 -13.93 -16.10 -23.41
CA GLY A 18 -14.36 -14.70 -23.34
C GLY A 18 -13.64 -13.81 -24.35
N MET A 19 -12.33 -14.03 -24.52
CA MET A 19 -11.50 -13.29 -25.48
C MET A 19 -11.83 -13.64 -26.94
N ALA A 20 -12.08 -14.91 -27.24
CA ALA A 20 -12.54 -15.33 -28.57
C ALA A 20 -13.92 -14.75 -28.93
N LEU A 21 -14.85 -14.68 -27.97
CA LEU A 21 -16.14 -14.01 -28.16
C LEU A 21 -16.00 -12.52 -28.41
N ALA A 22 -15.08 -11.86 -27.71
CA ALA A 22 -14.79 -10.44 -27.92
C ALA A 22 -14.18 -10.19 -29.32
N ALA A 23 -13.24 -11.03 -29.76
CA ALA A 23 -12.67 -10.99 -31.10
C ALA A 23 -13.74 -11.24 -32.18
N ALA A 24 -14.61 -12.23 -32.00
CA ALA A 24 -15.73 -12.51 -32.90
C ALA A 24 -16.67 -11.30 -33.03
N LYS A 25 -16.97 -10.63 -31.92
CA LYS A 25 -17.82 -9.43 -31.91
C LYS A 25 -17.15 -8.26 -32.65
N SER A 26 -15.85 -8.08 -32.47
CA SER A 26 -15.06 -7.06 -33.18
C SER A 26 -15.00 -7.34 -34.69
N ALA A 27 -14.80 -8.60 -35.08
CA ALA A 27 -14.82 -9.04 -36.47
C ALA A 27 -16.18 -8.82 -37.14
N ALA A 28 -17.28 -9.18 -36.46
CA ALA A 28 -18.63 -8.93 -36.95
C ALA A 28 -18.91 -7.43 -37.12
N LYS A 29 -18.42 -6.59 -36.20
CA LYS A 29 -18.53 -5.12 -36.31
C LYS A 29 -17.71 -4.56 -37.48
N ALA A 30 -16.63 -5.23 -37.86
CA ALA A 30 -15.83 -4.91 -39.04
C ALA A 30 -16.43 -5.46 -40.35
N GLY A 31 -17.60 -6.11 -40.29
CA GLY A 31 -18.34 -6.57 -41.47
C GLY A 31 -18.01 -7.99 -41.94
N LEU A 32 -17.24 -8.77 -41.17
CA LEU A 32 -16.96 -10.18 -41.51
C LEU A 32 -18.20 -11.06 -41.30
N LEU A 33 -18.36 -12.06 -42.17
CA LEU A 33 -19.44 -13.04 -42.08
C LEU A 33 -19.12 -14.11 -41.02
N ASP A 34 -20.14 -14.71 -40.43
CA ASP A 34 -19.99 -15.69 -39.34
C ASP A 34 -19.06 -16.88 -39.72
N GLU A 35 -19.07 -17.33 -40.97
CA GLU A 35 -18.18 -18.40 -41.46
C GLU A 35 -16.70 -17.96 -41.55
N ASP A 36 -16.44 -16.70 -41.94
CA ASP A 36 -15.09 -16.15 -42.00
C ASP A 36 -14.52 -15.94 -40.58
N ILE A 37 -15.38 -15.55 -39.64
CA ILE A 37 -15.00 -15.38 -38.23
C ILE A 37 -14.65 -16.74 -37.62
N LYS A 38 -15.44 -17.79 -37.88
CA LYS A 38 -15.13 -19.16 -37.42
C LYS A 38 -13.84 -19.69 -38.02
N THR A 39 -13.61 -19.41 -39.30
CA THR A 39 -12.39 -19.81 -40.00
C THR A 39 -11.17 -19.12 -39.39
N SER A 40 -11.26 -17.81 -39.15
CA SER A 40 -10.18 -17.02 -38.55
C SER A 40 -9.88 -17.45 -37.12
N LEU A 41 -10.91 -17.68 -36.30
CA LEU A 41 -10.74 -18.20 -34.93
C LEU A 41 -10.17 -19.62 -34.89
N SER A 42 -10.53 -20.48 -35.85
CA SER A 42 -9.89 -21.80 -35.99
C SER A 42 -8.42 -21.68 -36.37
N ALA A 43 -8.08 -20.74 -37.26
CA ALA A 43 -6.70 -20.49 -37.66
C ALA A 43 -5.84 -19.95 -36.50
N VAL A 44 -6.39 -19.02 -35.71
CA VAL A 44 -5.77 -18.51 -34.49
C VAL A 44 -5.58 -19.60 -33.44
N LEU A 45 -6.50 -20.57 -33.34
CA LEU A 45 -6.35 -21.69 -32.42
C LEU A 45 -5.23 -22.66 -32.85
N ASN A 46 -5.04 -22.83 -34.17
CA ASN A 46 -4.07 -23.75 -34.75
C ASN A 46 -2.64 -23.17 -34.78
N ASP A 47 -2.50 -21.87 -35.06
CA ASP A 47 -1.20 -21.18 -35.06
C ASP A 47 -1.35 -19.79 -34.42
N PRO A 48 -1.41 -19.71 -33.08
CA PRO A 48 -1.59 -18.43 -32.39
C PRO A 48 -0.48 -17.42 -32.68
N THR A 49 0.75 -17.90 -32.87
CA THR A 49 1.93 -17.06 -33.09
C THR A 49 1.83 -16.20 -34.35
N ALA A 50 1.20 -16.69 -35.42
CA ALA A 50 1.03 -15.94 -36.66
C ALA A 50 0.06 -14.73 -36.53
N TYR A 51 -0.73 -14.69 -35.46
CA TYR A 51 -1.78 -13.69 -35.28
C TYR A 51 -1.52 -12.73 -34.14
N THR A 52 -0.37 -12.78 -33.44
CA THR A 52 -0.10 -11.95 -32.25
C THR A 52 -0.18 -10.45 -32.48
N ASP A 53 0.07 -10.01 -33.72
CA ASP A 53 0.00 -8.61 -34.15
C ASP A 53 -1.28 -8.27 -34.91
N ASP A 54 -2.20 -9.22 -35.04
CA ASP A 54 -3.49 -9.02 -35.72
C ASP A 54 -4.38 -8.03 -34.94
N PRO A 55 -4.97 -7.02 -35.60
CA PRO A 55 -5.74 -5.97 -34.93
C PRO A 55 -7.05 -6.47 -34.29
N ILE A 56 -7.57 -7.62 -34.72
CA ILE A 56 -8.84 -8.20 -34.23
C ILE A 56 -8.56 -9.42 -33.35
N TYR A 57 -7.63 -10.28 -33.76
CA TYR A 57 -7.35 -11.56 -33.13
C TYR A 57 -6.09 -11.58 -32.27
N GLY A 58 -5.27 -10.52 -32.28
CA GLY A 58 -3.98 -10.49 -31.60
C GLY A 58 -4.01 -10.72 -30.10
N GLN A 59 -5.08 -10.28 -29.43
CA GLN A 59 -5.24 -10.50 -27.99
C GLN A 59 -5.49 -11.98 -27.66
N ILE A 60 -6.37 -12.65 -28.39
CA ILE A 60 -6.65 -14.08 -28.19
C ILE A 60 -5.48 -14.94 -28.67
N ALA A 61 -4.80 -14.53 -29.74
CA ALA A 61 -3.56 -15.14 -30.21
C ALA A 61 -2.45 -15.12 -29.15
N LYS A 62 -2.24 -13.99 -28.45
CA LYS A 62 -1.28 -13.87 -27.35
C LYS A 62 -1.63 -14.75 -26.15
N GLU A 63 -2.91 -14.86 -25.81
CA GLU A 63 -3.40 -15.75 -24.75
C GLU A 63 -3.17 -17.24 -25.08
N LEU A 64 -3.30 -17.61 -26.35
CA LEU A 64 -3.15 -18.98 -26.83
C LEU A 64 -1.71 -19.38 -27.18
N THR A 65 -0.82 -18.40 -27.40
CA THR A 65 0.59 -18.63 -27.68
C THR A 65 1.21 -19.34 -26.47
N PRO A 66 1.74 -20.56 -26.61
CA PRO A 66 2.44 -21.23 -25.54
C PRO A 66 3.55 -20.31 -25.05
N THR A 67 3.55 -20.01 -23.75
CA THR A 67 4.69 -19.36 -23.12
C THR A 67 5.89 -20.25 -23.41
N ILE A 68 6.93 -19.70 -24.04
CA ILE A 68 8.20 -20.42 -24.23
C ILE A 68 8.54 -21.02 -22.87
N GLU A 69 8.52 -22.36 -22.77
CA GLU A 69 8.96 -23.06 -21.59
C GLU A 69 10.42 -22.68 -21.40
N THR A 70 10.63 -21.65 -20.59
CA THR A 70 11.95 -21.32 -20.09
C THR A 70 12.33 -22.58 -19.30
N PRO A 71 13.47 -23.24 -19.61
CA PRO A 71 13.88 -24.39 -18.84
C PRO A 71 13.77 -24.04 -17.36
N LEU A 72 13.16 -24.92 -16.55
CA LEU A 72 13.02 -24.75 -15.11
C LEU A 72 14.41 -24.47 -14.53
N ILE A 73 14.78 -23.20 -14.41
CA ILE A 73 15.98 -22.80 -13.70
C ILE A 73 15.64 -23.10 -12.24
N ALA A 74 16.29 -24.14 -11.69
CA ALA A 74 16.22 -24.37 -10.27
C ALA A 74 16.82 -23.16 -9.56
N TYR A 75 15.99 -22.40 -8.84
CA TYR A 75 16.45 -21.28 -8.05
C TYR A 75 17.28 -21.79 -6.87
N GLY A 76 18.47 -21.23 -6.67
CA GLY A 76 19.28 -21.49 -5.49
C GLY A 76 18.65 -20.84 -4.26
N LEU A 77 17.98 -21.65 -3.43
CA LEU A 77 17.30 -21.24 -2.19
C LEU A 77 18.01 -21.77 -0.92
N ASP A 78 19.22 -22.30 -1.10
CA ASP A 78 20.07 -22.89 -0.06
C ASP A 78 20.86 -21.84 0.73
N LYS A 79 21.02 -20.63 0.18
CA LYS A 79 21.72 -19.51 0.81
C LYS A 79 20.73 -18.46 1.27
N SER A 80 21.04 -17.83 2.40
CA SER A 80 20.29 -16.70 2.92
C SER A 80 21.17 -15.45 2.95
N ALA A 81 20.63 -14.34 2.47
CA ALA A 81 21.17 -13.03 2.75
C ALA A 81 21.16 -12.73 4.26
N PRO A 82 22.11 -11.91 4.76
CA PRO A 82 22.14 -11.51 6.18
C PRO A 82 20.87 -10.73 6.54
N PHE A 83 20.38 -10.92 7.77
CA PHE A 83 19.24 -10.17 8.29
C PHE A 83 19.27 -10.00 9.80
N GLN A 84 18.53 -9.01 10.28
CA GLN A 84 18.39 -8.67 11.70
C GLN A 84 16.90 -8.56 12.09
N ILE A 85 16.55 -8.91 13.34
CA ILE A 85 15.19 -8.84 13.87
C ILE A 85 15.19 -8.00 15.14
N TRP A 86 14.29 -7.02 15.23
CA TRP A 86 14.02 -6.24 16.43
C TRP A 86 12.73 -6.73 17.10
N GLY A 87 12.70 -6.81 18.43
CA GLY A 87 11.50 -7.23 19.17
C GLY A 87 11.08 -8.69 18.94
N GLU A 88 12.03 -9.59 18.68
CA GLU A 88 11.75 -10.98 18.22
C GLU A 88 10.73 -11.75 19.08
N ALA A 89 10.71 -11.51 20.40
CA ALA A 89 9.83 -12.22 21.33
C ALA A 89 8.33 -12.01 21.05
N ASP A 90 7.96 -10.85 20.48
CA ASP A 90 6.58 -10.43 20.25
C ASP A 90 6.17 -10.51 18.77
N ILE A 91 6.94 -11.25 17.96
CA ILE A 91 6.69 -11.45 16.53
C ILE A 91 6.21 -12.89 16.26
N ASP A 92 5.11 -12.99 15.52
CA ASP A 92 4.53 -14.25 15.07
C ASP A 92 5.57 -15.14 14.34
N PRO A 93 5.69 -16.43 14.69
CA PRO A 93 6.62 -17.34 14.03
C PRO A 93 6.51 -17.39 12.50
N GLU A 94 5.30 -17.29 11.95
CA GLU A 94 5.09 -17.27 10.49
C GLU A 94 5.59 -15.97 9.88
N ALA A 95 5.45 -14.81 10.55
CA ALA A 95 6.04 -13.56 10.05
C ALA A 95 7.57 -13.66 9.97
N LYS A 96 8.21 -14.29 10.96
CA LYS A 96 9.65 -14.58 10.91
C LYS A 96 10.00 -15.55 9.77
N GLN A 97 9.16 -16.55 9.54
CA GLN A 97 9.35 -17.48 8.43
C GLN A 97 9.18 -16.81 7.05
N GLN A 98 8.27 -15.85 6.92
CA GLN A 98 8.12 -15.05 5.70
C GLN A 98 9.39 -14.24 5.40
N LEU A 99 10.01 -13.60 6.39
CA LEU A 99 11.30 -12.94 6.18
C LEU A 99 12.40 -13.95 5.79
N ARG A 100 12.48 -15.10 6.48
CA ARG A 100 13.48 -16.15 6.14
C ARG A 100 13.38 -16.59 4.68
N ARG A 101 12.16 -16.83 4.18
CA ARG A 101 11.93 -17.15 2.77
C ARG A 101 12.36 -16.01 1.84
N ALA A 102 12.08 -14.76 2.22
CA ALA A 102 12.45 -13.60 1.43
C ALA A 102 13.97 -13.45 1.29
N VAL A 103 14.73 -13.63 2.37
CA VAL A 103 16.21 -13.53 2.32
C VAL A 103 16.87 -14.73 1.66
N GLN A 104 16.15 -15.83 1.43
CA GLN A 104 16.61 -17.00 0.67
C GLN A 104 16.51 -16.83 -0.84
N LEU A 105 15.84 -15.79 -1.33
CA LEU A 105 15.78 -15.54 -2.77
C LEU A 105 17.17 -15.22 -3.32
N PRO A 106 17.49 -15.66 -4.55
CA PRO A 106 18.80 -15.42 -5.15
C PRO A 106 19.09 -13.93 -5.40
N VAL A 107 18.05 -13.10 -5.47
CA VAL A 107 18.14 -11.65 -5.67
C VAL A 107 18.33 -10.88 -4.35
N SER A 108 18.22 -11.54 -3.20
CA SER A 108 18.24 -10.87 -1.89
C SER A 108 19.66 -10.50 -1.47
N VAL A 109 19.82 -9.27 -0.97
CA VAL A 109 21.09 -8.69 -0.53
C VAL A 109 21.16 -8.60 0.99
N LYS A 110 20.10 -8.10 1.64
CA LYS A 110 20.00 -7.93 3.10
C LYS A 110 18.54 -7.82 3.52
N GLY A 111 18.21 -8.26 4.73
CA GLY A 111 16.84 -8.16 5.28
C GLY A 111 16.80 -7.55 6.68
N ALA A 112 15.63 -7.03 7.07
CA ALA A 112 15.36 -6.62 8.44
C ALA A 112 13.89 -6.87 8.80
N LEU A 113 13.62 -7.09 10.10
CA LEU A 113 12.26 -7.22 10.64
C LEU A 113 12.04 -6.27 11.80
N MET A 114 11.03 -5.43 11.68
CA MET A 114 10.66 -4.41 12.66
C MET A 114 9.81 -5.02 13.80
N PRO A 115 9.78 -4.41 15.00
CA PRO A 115 9.10 -4.97 16.17
C PRO A 115 7.55 -5.06 16.04
N ASP A 116 6.96 -4.27 15.14
CA ASP A 116 5.54 -4.31 14.80
C ASP A 116 5.17 -5.43 13.81
N ALA A 117 6.15 -6.26 13.43
CA ALA A 117 5.95 -7.23 12.37
C ALA A 117 4.86 -8.26 12.66
N HIS A 118 4.13 -8.60 11.61
CA HIS A 118 3.06 -9.59 11.60
C HIS A 118 2.84 -10.16 10.19
N VAL A 119 2.08 -11.24 10.10
CA VAL A 119 1.88 -12.01 8.87
C VAL A 119 1.28 -11.14 7.76
N GLY A 120 1.90 -11.16 6.59
CA GLY A 120 1.45 -10.47 5.38
C GLY A 120 1.38 -11.39 4.15
N TYR A 121 1.39 -10.77 2.96
CA TYR A 121 1.50 -11.49 1.67
C TYR A 121 2.92 -11.40 1.12
N GLY A 122 3.62 -12.52 0.94
CA GLY A 122 5.03 -12.48 0.53
C GLY A 122 5.91 -12.02 1.70
N LEU A 123 6.44 -10.80 1.63
CA LEU A 123 7.15 -10.17 2.75
C LEU A 123 6.16 -9.91 3.92
N PRO A 124 6.55 -10.14 5.19
CA PRO A 124 5.70 -9.79 6.32
C PRO A 124 5.51 -8.27 6.39
N ILE A 125 4.41 -7.83 7.00
CA ILE A 125 4.27 -6.43 7.40
C ILE A 125 5.29 -6.20 8.53
N GLY A 126 5.98 -5.06 8.54
CA GLY A 126 7.19 -4.83 9.34
C GLY A 126 8.47 -5.33 8.68
N GLY A 127 8.41 -5.88 7.47
CA GLY A 127 9.57 -6.41 6.76
C GLY A 127 10.27 -5.36 5.89
N VAL A 128 11.60 -5.44 5.84
CA VAL A 128 12.45 -4.70 4.91
C VAL A 128 13.36 -5.67 4.17
N LEU A 129 13.46 -5.53 2.85
CA LEU A 129 14.26 -6.41 1.99
C LEU A 129 14.99 -5.61 0.92
N ALA A 130 16.31 -5.67 0.93
CA ALA A 130 17.15 -5.18 -0.17
C ALA A 130 17.36 -6.29 -1.19
N THR A 131 17.19 -5.99 -2.48
CA THR A 131 17.42 -6.90 -3.60
C THR A 131 18.33 -6.27 -4.67
N GLU A 132 19.03 -7.10 -5.44
CA GLU A 132 19.89 -6.67 -6.55
C GLU A 132 19.08 -6.51 -7.82
N ASN A 133 18.91 -5.27 -8.31
CA ASN A 133 18.20 -4.90 -9.56
C ASN A 133 16.82 -5.55 -9.81
N SER A 134 16.16 -6.03 -8.76
CA SER A 134 14.87 -6.71 -8.85
C SER A 134 13.85 -6.06 -7.93
N VAL A 135 12.59 -6.07 -8.33
CA VAL A 135 11.48 -5.55 -7.53
C VAL A 135 10.42 -6.63 -7.32
N ILE A 136 9.96 -6.79 -6.08
CA ILE A 136 8.96 -7.79 -5.68
C ILE A 136 7.67 -7.02 -5.33
N PRO A 137 6.64 -7.05 -6.20
CA PRO A 137 5.43 -6.24 -5.99
C PRO A 137 4.73 -6.48 -4.65
N TYR A 138 4.65 -7.74 -4.19
CA TYR A 138 4.09 -8.05 -2.86
C TYR A 138 5.00 -7.70 -1.68
N ALA A 139 6.29 -7.47 -1.90
CA ALA A 139 7.19 -6.90 -0.91
C ALA A 139 7.07 -5.37 -0.80
N VAL A 140 6.47 -4.70 -1.79
CA VAL A 140 5.98 -3.32 -1.66
C VAL A 140 4.65 -3.30 -0.91
N GLY A 141 3.75 -4.21 -1.26
CA GLY A 141 2.40 -4.31 -0.68
C GLY A 141 1.30 -3.92 -1.66
N VAL A 142 0.06 -4.31 -1.34
CA VAL A 142 -1.10 -4.07 -2.21
C VAL A 142 -1.56 -2.61 -2.17
N ASP A 143 -1.54 -1.97 -1.00
CA ASP A 143 -1.72 -0.52 -0.92
C ASP A 143 -0.37 0.18 -1.09
N ILE A 144 0.04 0.29 -2.36
CA ILE A 144 1.29 0.93 -2.76
C ILE A 144 1.31 2.35 -2.23
N ALA A 145 2.42 2.71 -1.61
CA ALA A 145 2.71 4.02 -1.04
C ALA A 145 1.70 4.51 0.00
N CYS A 146 1.04 3.56 0.69
CA CYS A 146 0.38 3.84 1.96
C CYS A 146 1.34 4.58 2.89
N ARG A 147 0.84 5.65 3.51
CA ARG A 147 1.65 6.64 4.22
C ARG A 147 0.90 7.32 5.35
N MET A 148 1.70 7.92 6.21
CA MET A 148 1.23 8.85 7.23
C MET A 148 1.45 10.28 6.77
N ARG A 149 0.50 11.18 7.05
CA ARG A 149 0.72 12.62 6.95
C ARG A 149 0.19 13.33 8.18
N MET A 150 1.02 14.18 8.77
CA MET A 150 0.67 15.07 9.87
C MET A 150 0.71 16.52 9.43
N THR A 151 -0.31 17.30 9.81
CA THR A 151 -0.30 18.77 9.77
C THR A 151 -0.40 19.29 11.19
N ILE A 152 0.51 20.18 11.55
CA ILE A 152 0.61 20.81 12.87
C ILE A 152 0.10 22.24 12.73
N PHE A 153 -0.92 22.61 13.50
CA PHE A 153 -1.53 23.93 13.44
C PHE A 153 -1.00 24.86 14.52
N ASP A 154 -1.01 26.17 14.25
CA ASP A 154 -0.77 27.20 15.26
C ASP A 154 -2.01 27.38 16.15
N ALA A 155 -2.32 26.34 16.91
CA ALA A 155 -3.48 26.31 17.79
C ALA A 155 -3.24 25.37 18.97
N SER A 156 -3.74 25.76 20.13
CA SER A 156 -3.76 24.87 21.29
C SER A 156 -4.77 23.73 21.08
N PRO A 157 -4.45 22.48 21.45
CA PRO A 157 -5.35 21.34 21.28
C PRO A 157 -6.64 21.46 22.11
N ILE A 158 -6.70 22.35 23.11
CA ILE A 158 -7.92 22.62 23.90
C ILE A 158 -9.10 23.05 23.03
N ILE A 159 -8.83 23.61 21.85
CA ILE A 159 -9.86 24.05 20.91
C ILE A 159 -10.73 22.89 20.40
N LEU A 160 -10.21 21.65 20.41
CA LEU A 160 -10.97 20.45 20.06
C LEU A 160 -12.14 20.22 21.02
N GLU A 161 -11.93 20.49 22.31
CA GLU A 161 -12.97 20.35 23.33
C GLU A 161 -13.98 21.51 23.23
N GLN A 162 -13.48 22.72 22.96
CA GLN A 162 -14.32 23.92 22.86
C GLN A 162 -15.18 23.99 21.58
N LYS A 163 -14.71 23.40 20.47
CA LYS A 163 -15.36 23.50 19.14
C LYS A 163 -15.54 22.14 18.47
N ARG A 164 -15.90 21.11 19.25
CA ARG A 164 -15.96 19.71 18.80
C ARG A 164 -16.73 19.50 17.50
N ASP A 165 -17.92 20.09 17.37
CA ASP A 165 -18.76 19.97 16.18
C ASP A 165 -18.11 20.54 14.91
N LYS A 166 -17.28 21.59 15.04
CA LYS A 166 -16.55 22.18 13.92
C LYS A 166 -15.55 21.16 13.36
N PHE A 167 -14.81 20.48 14.23
CA PHE A 167 -13.81 19.49 13.81
C PHE A 167 -14.44 18.19 13.31
N ARG A 168 -15.55 17.75 13.93
CA ARG A 168 -16.36 16.63 13.43
C ARG A 168 -16.81 16.89 11.99
N LYS A 169 -17.46 18.02 11.72
CA LYS A 169 -17.87 18.42 10.37
C LYS A 169 -16.68 18.55 9.42
N ALA A 170 -15.56 19.10 9.88
CA ALA A 170 -14.35 19.17 9.06
C ALA A 170 -13.89 17.78 8.58
N LEU A 171 -13.91 16.74 9.42
CA LEU A 171 -13.60 15.37 9.00
C LEU A 171 -14.70 14.73 8.14
N GLU A 172 -15.97 15.00 8.42
CA GLU A 172 -17.12 14.45 7.69
C GLU A 172 -17.19 14.98 6.26
N ASP A 173 -16.98 16.28 6.07
CA ASP A 173 -17.23 16.99 4.81
C ASP A 173 -15.99 17.06 3.89
N ASN A 174 -14.79 16.74 4.41
CA ASN A 174 -13.53 16.94 3.66
C ASN A 174 -12.74 15.65 3.39
N THR A 175 -13.27 14.49 3.77
CA THR A 175 -12.76 13.21 3.29
C THR A 175 -13.82 12.11 3.37
N ILE A 176 -13.72 11.14 2.46
CA ILE A 176 -14.67 10.04 2.32
C ILE A 176 -14.00 8.72 2.72
N PHE A 177 -14.71 7.93 3.52
CA PHE A 177 -14.34 6.56 3.89
C PHE A 177 -15.24 5.54 3.21
N GLY A 178 -14.73 4.32 3.05
CA GLY A 178 -15.42 3.18 2.48
C GLY A 178 -14.82 2.69 1.15
N THR A 179 -14.87 1.38 0.94
CA THR A 179 -14.39 0.71 -0.27
C THR A 179 -15.12 1.22 -1.51
N GLY A 180 -14.36 1.61 -2.53
CA GLY A 180 -14.90 2.10 -3.81
C GLY A 180 -15.64 3.44 -3.77
N ARG A 181 -15.62 4.15 -2.64
CA ARG A 181 -16.26 5.47 -2.51
C ARG A 181 -15.47 6.55 -3.25
N SER A 182 -16.19 7.54 -3.77
CA SER A 182 -15.65 8.65 -4.55
C SER A 182 -16.41 9.94 -4.27
N TRP A 183 -15.83 11.06 -4.70
CA TRP A 183 -16.51 12.35 -4.76
C TRP A 183 -17.47 12.40 -5.96
N ASP A 184 -18.65 13.00 -5.75
CA ASP A 184 -19.55 13.38 -6.84
C ASP A 184 -18.96 14.52 -7.66
N GLU A 185 -18.30 15.47 -6.98
CA GLU A 185 -17.49 16.53 -7.57
C GLU A 185 -15.99 16.24 -7.30
N PRO A 186 -15.28 15.66 -8.29
CA PRO A 186 -13.89 15.25 -8.10
C PRO A 186 -12.95 16.41 -7.77
N GLN A 187 -11.92 16.10 -7.01
CA GLN A 187 -10.89 17.07 -6.63
C GLN A 187 -9.84 17.21 -7.73
N GLN A 188 -9.13 18.34 -7.73
CA GLN A 188 -8.07 18.60 -8.71
C GLN A 188 -6.71 18.62 -8.01
N HIS A 189 -5.70 18.07 -8.69
CA HIS A 189 -4.30 18.15 -8.31
C HIS A 189 -3.44 17.86 -9.54
N THR A 190 -2.26 18.47 -9.61
CA THR A 190 -1.30 18.31 -10.72
C THR A 190 -0.82 16.87 -10.94
N VAL A 191 -1.11 15.95 -10.02
CA VAL A 191 -0.74 14.53 -10.18
C VAL A 191 -1.55 13.86 -11.28
N LEU A 192 -2.72 14.41 -11.61
CA LEU A 192 -3.57 13.92 -12.69
C LEU A 192 -3.04 14.30 -14.08
N ASP A 193 -2.08 15.22 -14.14
CA ASP A 193 -1.40 15.66 -15.35
C ASP A 193 -0.10 14.90 -15.59
N ASP A 194 0.28 13.99 -14.68
CA ASP A 194 1.49 13.17 -14.79
C ASP A 194 1.48 12.35 -16.10
N PRO A 195 2.55 12.41 -16.91
CA PRO A 195 2.60 11.73 -18.20
C PRO A 195 2.48 10.20 -18.08
N ALA A 196 2.87 9.62 -16.95
CA ALA A 196 2.80 8.17 -16.72
C ALA A 196 1.37 7.62 -16.85
N TRP A 197 0.34 8.45 -16.62
CA TRP A 197 -1.05 8.10 -16.87
C TRP A 197 -1.35 7.73 -18.33
N ARG A 198 -0.57 8.23 -19.29
CA ARG A 198 -0.77 8.00 -20.72
C ARG A 198 0.16 6.94 -21.28
N GLU A 199 1.34 6.82 -20.69
CA GLU A 199 2.44 5.96 -21.13
C GLU A 199 2.20 4.49 -20.79
N HIS A 200 1.56 4.19 -19.66
CA HIS A 200 1.38 2.82 -19.19
C HIS A 200 -0.10 2.37 -19.25
N PRO A 201 -0.46 1.35 -20.07
CA PRO A 201 -1.84 0.88 -20.20
C PRO A 201 -2.50 0.49 -18.88
N VAL A 202 -1.73 -0.12 -17.97
CA VAL A 202 -2.21 -0.64 -16.68
C VAL A 202 -2.76 0.48 -15.80
N VAL A 203 -2.07 1.62 -15.71
CA VAL A 203 -2.51 2.76 -14.88
C VAL A 203 -3.50 3.65 -15.61
N ARG A 204 -3.39 3.76 -16.94
CA ARG A 204 -4.26 4.61 -17.78
C ARG A 204 -5.74 4.31 -17.58
N GLN A 205 -6.11 3.03 -17.54
CA GLN A 205 -7.51 2.60 -17.34
C GLN A 205 -8.07 2.99 -15.95
N TYR A 206 -7.20 3.25 -14.97
CA TYR A 206 -7.60 3.63 -13.61
C TYR A 206 -7.51 5.13 -13.35
N ARG A 207 -7.09 5.95 -14.32
CA ARG A 207 -6.96 7.41 -14.14
C ARG A 207 -8.26 8.07 -13.67
N ASP A 208 -9.39 7.75 -14.29
CA ASP A 208 -10.68 8.36 -13.93
C ASP A 208 -11.19 7.87 -12.57
N VAL A 209 -10.88 6.62 -12.21
CA VAL A 209 -11.17 6.09 -10.87
C VAL A 209 -10.33 6.82 -9.83
N ALA A 210 -9.03 6.96 -10.08
CA ALA A 210 -8.12 7.72 -9.22
C ALA A 210 -8.55 9.18 -9.08
N TRP A 211 -8.94 9.84 -10.17
CA TRP A 211 -9.45 11.22 -10.12
C TRP A 211 -10.68 11.34 -9.19
N LYS A 212 -11.64 10.43 -9.32
CA LYS A 212 -12.84 10.39 -8.46
C LYS A 212 -12.54 10.05 -6.99
N GLN A 213 -11.45 9.32 -6.73
CA GLN A 213 -11.01 8.92 -5.39
C GLN A 213 -10.01 9.89 -4.75
N LEU A 214 -9.53 10.90 -5.48
CA LEU A 214 -8.56 11.86 -4.97
C LEU A 214 -9.14 12.67 -3.80
N GLY A 215 -8.45 12.69 -2.68
CA GLY A 215 -8.92 13.29 -1.42
C GLY A 215 -9.79 12.38 -0.56
N THR A 216 -9.83 11.07 -0.83
CA THR A 216 -10.57 10.08 -0.02
C THR A 216 -9.64 9.28 0.89
N SER A 217 -10.13 8.87 2.06
CA SER A 217 -9.34 8.12 3.03
C SER A 217 -9.38 6.61 2.76
N GLY A 218 -10.47 6.09 2.21
CA GLY A 218 -10.61 4.67 1.92
C GLY A 218 -11.16 3.82 3.06
N SER A 219 -10.74 2.56 3.14
CA SER A 219 -11.21 1.57 4.12
C SER A 219 -10.05 0.87 4.83
N GLY A 220 -10.33 -0.16 5.63
CA GLY A 220 -9.32 -0.89 6.39
C GLY A 220 -8.74 -0.08 7.55
N ASN A 221 -7.42 -0.12 7.69
CA ASN A 221 -6.71 0.56 8.78
C ASN A 221 -6.51 2.07 8.51
N HIS A 222 -7.09 2.61 7.44
CA HIS A 222 -7.01 4.03 7.12
C HIS A 222 -7.84 4.87 8.10
N PHE A 223 -7.32 6.05 8.41
CA PHE A 223 -7.95 6.97 9.36
C PHE A 223 -7.59 8.42 9.09
N VAL A 224 -8.41 9.31 9.65
CA VAL A 224 -8.08 10.72 9.83
C VAL A 224 -8.50 11.12 11.23
N GLU A 225 -7.58 11.72 11.97
CA GLU A 225 -7.78 12.05 13.36
C GLU A 225 -7.19 13.40 13.75
N PHE A 226 -7.90 14.11 14.63
CA PHE A 226 -7.35 15.25 15.34
C PHE A 226 -6.89 14.81 16.73
N GLY A 227 -5.79 15.41 17.18
CA GLY A 227 -5.22 15.12 18.49
C GLY A 227 -4.32 16.23 19.01
N ALA A 228 -3.74 15.97 20.18
CA ALA A 228 -2.77 16.83 20.83
C ALA A 228 -1.37 16.32 20.55
N LEU A 229 -0.54 17.13 19.89
CA LEU A 229 0.88 16.87 19.70
C LEU A 229 1.69 17.59 20.77
N THR A 230 2.46 16.86 21.56
CA THR A 230 3.42 17.42 22.52
C THR A 230 4.82 17.30 21.95
N VAL A 231 5.41 18.44 21.60
CA VAL A 231 6.75 18.55 21.02
C VAL A 231 7.73 18.90 22.13
N GLU A 232 8.73 18.04 22.36
CA GLU A 232 9.71 18.23 23.44
C GLU A 232 10.83 19.19 23.04
N GLN A 233 11.25 19.11 21.79
CA GLN A 233 12.33 19.92 21.21
C GLN A 233 11.90 20.42 19.84
N ALA A 234 12.45 21.56 19.42
CA ALA A 234 12.14 22.11 18.12
C ALA A 234 12.41 21.10 16.99
N MET A 235 11.46 20.95 16.08
CA MET A 235 11.55 20.05 14.94
C MET A 235 11.57 20.86 13.66
N ASP A 236 12.56 20.62 12.80
CA ASP A 236 12.58 21.14 11.44
C ASP A 236 11.77 20.19 10.55
N THR A 237 10.60 20.64 10.12
CA THR A 237 9.63 19.83 9.36
C THR A 237 9.57 20.29 7.90
N GLN A 238 8.94 19.50 7.03
CA GLN A 238 8.85 19.81 5.59
C GLN A 238 8.11 21.14 5.31
N LEU A 239 7.28 21.63 6.24
CA LEU A 239 6.49 22.86 6.08
C LEU A 239 6.88 23.97 7.06
N GLY A 240 7.96 23.81 7.83
CA GLY A 240 8.41 24.82 8.79
C GLY A 240 9.00 24.26 10.07
N ILE A 241 9.52 25.15 10.92
CA ILE A 241 10.08 24.81 12.22
C ILE A 241 8.96 24.87 13.26
N VAL A 242 8.77 23.76 13.98
CA VAL A 242 7.80 23.65 15.08
C VAL A 242 8.55 23.73 16.41
N PRO A 243 8.36 24.78 17.22
CA PRO A 243 8.99 24.89 18.53
C PRO A 243 8.51 23.82 19.52
N ALA A 244 9.20 23.70 20.67
CA ALA A 244 8.68 22.92 21.79
C ALA A 244 7.35 23.50 22.29
N GLY A 245 6.36 22.65 22.53
CA GLY A 245 5.02 23.10 22.87
C GLY A 245 3.94 22.03 22.71
N LYS A 246 2.69 22.44 22.90
CA LYS A 246 1.51 21.59 22.69
C LYS A 246 0.62 22.17 21.60
N TYR A 247 0.41 21.40 20.54
CA TYR A 247 -0.25 21.85 19.33
C TYR A 247 -1.43 20.95 18.99
N LEU A 248 -2.43 21.55 18.35
CA LEU A 248 -3.42 20.82 17.60
C LEU A 248 -2.73 20.20 16.37
N ALA A 249 -2.93 18.91 16.14
CA ALA A 249 -2.45 18.25 14.94
C ALA A 249 -3.56 17.42 14.29
N LEU A 250 -3.49 17.34 12.96
CA LEU A 250 -4.27 16.45 12.11
C LEU A 250 -3.33 15.36 11.60
N LEU A 251 -3.67 14.11 11.86
CA LEU A 251 -2.96 12.94 11.36
C LEU A 251 -3.89 12.16 10.41
N SER A 252 -3.37 11.76 9.26
CA SER A 252 -4.06 10.83 8.37
C SER A 252 -3.18 9.67 7.97
N HIS A 253 -3.85 8.54 7.73
CA HIS A 253 -3.29 7.31 7.22
C HIS A 253 -4.13 6.86 6.03
N SER A 254 -3.52 6.83 4.85
CA SER A 254 -4.16 6.42 3.60
C SER A 254 -3.07 6.07 2.57
N GLY A 255 -3.49 5.64 1.39
CA GLY A 255 -2.57 5.22 0.34
C GLY A 255 -3.03 5.59 -1.05
N SER A 256 -2.63 4.78 -2.02
CA SER A 256 -2.92 5.03 -3.44
C SER A 256 -4.29 4.50 -3.87
N ARG A 257 -5.07 3.99 -2.92
CA ARG A 257 -6.45 3.52 -3.14
C ARG A 257 -6.47 2.39 -4.16
N ARG A 258 -7.54 2.29 -4.95
CA ARG A 258 -7.69 1.22 -5.93
C ARG A 258 -6.54 1.19 -6.96
N LEU A 259 -5.97 2.34 -7.29
CA LEU A 259 -4.84 2.42 -8.22
C LEU A 259 -3.68 1.51 -7.79
N GLY A 260 -3.22 1.64 -6.54
CA GLY A 260 -2.12 0.82 -6.02
C GLY A 260 -2.44 -0.66 -6.00
N GLN A 261 -3.65 -1.00 -5.55
CA GLN A 261 -4.11 -2.39 -5.48
C GLN A 261 -4.08 -3.06 -6.86
N GLU A 262 -4.56 -2.37 -7.89
CA GLU A 262 -4.64 -2.90 -9.25
C GLU A 262 -3.24 -3.04 -9.88
N ILE A 263 -2.34 -2.08 -9.64
CA ILE A 263 -0.93 -2.17 -10.04
C ILE A 263 -0.28 -3.38 -9.35
N ALA A 264 -0.38 -3.48 -8.03
CA ALA A 264 0.25 -4.54 -7.26
C ALA A 264 -0.23 -5.92 -7.73
N ASN A 265 -1.54 -6.11 -7.91
CA ASN A 265 -2.10 -7.39 -8.34
C ASN A 265 -1.64 -7.76 -9.76
N TYR A 266 -1.74 -6.83 -10.71
CA TYR A 266 -1.37 -7.06 -12.10
C TYR A 266 0.09 -7.51 -12.25
N TYR A 267 1.02 -6.76 -11.65
CA TYR A 267 2.45 -7.06 -11.77
C TYR A 267 2.89 -8.25 -10.91
N THR A 268 2.18 -8.55 -9.82
CA THR A 268 2.41 -9.81 -9.08
C THR A 268 2.06 -11.01 -9.95
N GLU A 269 0.93 -10.99 -10.67
CA GLU A 269 0.57 -12.10 -11.56
C GLU A 269 1.64 -12.32 -12.63
N ILE A 270 2.16 -11.24 -13.23
CA ILE A 270 3.26 -11.31 -14.19
C ILE A 270 4.52 -11.90 -13.53
N ALA A 271 4.91 -11.41 -12.35
CA ALA A 271 6.08 -11.92 -11.64
C ALA A 271 5.94 -13.42 -11.34
N MET A 272 4.77 -13.85 -10.86
CA MET A 272 4.48 -15.26 -10.56
C MET A 272 4.52 -16.13 -11.82
N GLN A 273 4.04 -15.65 -12.96
CA GLN A 273 4.14 -16.35 -14.24
C GLN A 273 5.59 -16.50 -14.70
N ARG A 274 6.38 -15.42 -14.61
CA ARG A 274 7.80 -15.41 -15.01
C ARG A 274 8.69 -16.23 -14.08
N ARG A 275 8.30 -16.36 -12.81
CA ARG A 275 9.01 -17.12 -11.79
C ARG A 275 8.22 -18.37 -11.38
N ALA A 276 7.45 -18.96 -12.29
CA ALA A 276 6.58 -20.12 -12.03
C ALA A 276 7.34 -21.38 -11.56
N ALA A 277 8.66 -21.44 -11.80
CA ALA A 277 9.56 -22.48 -11.30
C ALA A 277 9.84 -22.38 -9.78
N LEU A 278 9.48 -21.27 -9.12
CA LEU A 278 9.61 -21.14 -7.67
C LEU A 278 8.71 -22.15 -6.96
N PRO A 279 9.16 -22.75 -5.83
CA PRO A 279 8.27 -23.52 -4.99
C PRO A 279 7.08 -22.68 -4.51
N LYS A 280 5.95 -23.33 -4.25
CA LYS A 280 4.67 -22.66 -3.96
C LYS A 280 4.77 -21.67 -2.80
N GLU A 281 5.57 -21.96 -1.78
CA GLU A 281 5.79 -21.13 -0.62
C GLU A 281 6.64 -19.86 -0.89
N TYR A 282 7.35 -19.81 -2.01
CA TYR A 282 8.12 -18.63 -2.47
C TYR A 282 7.40 -17.85 -3.57
N LEU A 283 6.36 -18.40 -4.19
CA LEU A 283 5.74 -17.80 -5.37
C LEU A 283 5.19 -16.38 -5.11
N LYS A 284 4.74 -16.09 -3.89
CA LYS A 284 4.33 -14.73 -3.47
C LYS A 284 5.48 -13.73 -3.30
N LEU A 285 6.72 -14.19 -3.42
CA LEU A 285 7.95 -13.39 -3.42
C LEU A 285 8.56 -13.33 -4.83
N ALA A 286 7.83 -13.75 -5.87
CA ALA A 286 8.27 -13.61 -7.24
C ALA A 286 8.59 -12.14 -7.57
N TRP A 287 9.66 -11.93 -8.31
CA TRP A 287 10.18 -10.60 -8.66
C TRP A 287 10.08 -10.33 -10.17
N LEU A 288 10.23 -9.05 -10.49
CA LEU A 288 10.49 -8.53 -11.82
C LEU A 288 11.89 -7.92 -11.82
N ASP A 289 12.70 -8.23 -12.81
CA ASP A 289 14.00 -7.57 -12.96
C ASP A 289 13.80 -6.19 -13.62
N LEU A 290 14.47 -5.15 -13.13
CA LEU A 290 14.24 -3.78 -13.60
C LEU A 290 14.69 -3.54 -15.05
N ASP A 291 15.56 -4.41 -15.57
CA ASP A 291 15.98 -4.39 -16.97
C ASP A 291 14.93 -5.04 -17.90
N GLU A 292 13.93 -5.74 -17.36
CA GLU A 292 12.81 -6.29 -18.12
C GLU A 292 11.72 -5.22 -18.30
N ASP A 293 11.03 -5.24 -19.45
CA ASP A 293 9.92 -4.30 -19.74
C ASP A 293 8.89 -4.22 -18.60
N SER A 294 8.47 -5.36 -18.04
CA SER A 294 7.51 -5.38 -16.94
C SER A 294 8.07 -4.84 -15.63
N GLY A 295 9.37 -4.98 -15.37
CA GLY A 295 10.02 -4.42 -14.19
C GLY A 295 10.13 -2.91 -14.29
N ALA A 296 10.55 -2.39 -15.45
CA ALA A 296 10.56 -0.96 -15.75
C ALA A 296 9.14 -0.36 -15.68
N GLU A 297 8.13 -1.02 -16.26
CA GLU A 297 6.74 -0.56 -16.23
C GLU A 297 6.17 -0.55 -14.80
N TYR A 298 6.43 -1.61 -14.01
CA TYR A 298 6.03 -1.64 -12.60
C TYR A 298 6.69 -0.52 -11.81
N TRP A 299 7.97 -0.25 -12.05
CA TRP A 299 8.72 0.79 -11.35
C TRP A 299 8.09 2.18 -11.56
N GLU A 300 7.76 2.53 -12.80
CA GLU A 300 7.09 3.80 -13.11
C GLU A 300 5.65 3.84 -12.57
N ALA A 301 4.89 2.75 -12.70
CA ALA A 301 3.54 2.66 -12.15
C ALA A 301 3.51 2.78 -10.62
N MET A 302 4.43 2.12 -9.93
CA MET A 302 4.61 2.22 -8.48
C MET A 302 4.95 3.65 -8.07
N ASN A 303 5.85 4.32 -8.80
CA ASN A 303 6.21 5.71 -8.54
C ASN A 303 5.05 6.69 -8.79
N LEU A 304 4.24 6.47 -9.82
CA LEU A 304 2.99 7.21 -10.04
C LEU A 304 2.01 7.02 -8.86
N ALA A 305 1.81 5.79 -8.40
CA ALA A 305 0.99 5.50 -7.22
C ALA A 305 1.54 6.19 -5.97
N GLY A 306 2.88 6.26 -5.84
CA GLY A 306 3.59 7.06 -4.85
C GLY A 306 3.22 8.54 -4.87
N ARG A 307 3.31 9.18 -6.04
CA ARG A 307 2.93 10.59 -6.19
C ARG A 307 1.44 10.81 -5.95
N TYR A 308 0.60 9.89 -6.42
CA TYR A 308 -0.85 9.94 -6.21
C TYR A 308 -1.24 9.83 -4.72
N ALA A 309 -0.62 8.93 -3.96
CA ALA A 309 -0.87 8.82 -2.51
C ALA A 309 -0.49 10.13 -1.78
N SER A 310 0.65 10.75 -2.12
CA SER A 310 1.03 12.06 -1.54
C SER A 310 0.00 13.15 -1.88
N ALA A 311 -0.43 13.23 -3.14
CA ALA A 311 -1.47 14.16 -3.59
C ALA A 311 -2.82 13.92 -2.89
N ASN A 312 -3.20 12.66 -2.67
CA ASN A 312 -4.41 12.28 -1.95
C ASN A 312 -4.40 12.87 -0.53
N HIS A 313 -3.30 12.70 0.20
CA HIS A 313 -3.13 13.30 1.51
C HIS A 313 -3.06 14.83 1.46
N ALA A 314 -2.40 15.41 0.46
CA ALA A 314 -2.35 16.86 0.28
C ALA A 314 -3.76 17.47 0.16
N VAL A 315 -4.62 16.87 -0.66
CA VAL A 315 -6.01 17.30 -0.84
C VAL A 315 -6.81 17.15 0.46
N ILE A 316 -6.68 16.02 1.18
CA ILE A 316 -7.36 15.82 2.48
C ILE A 316 -6.94 16.93 3.47
N HIS A 317 -5.64 17.13 3.63
CA HIS A 317 -5.09 18.07 4.61
C HIS A 317 -5.42 19.53 4.24
N GLU A 318 -5.33 19.90 2.97
CA GLU A 318 -5.64 21.26 2.52
C GLU A 318 -7.13 21.59 2.73
N ARG A 319 -8.03 20.67 2.37
CA ARG A 319 -9.47 20.87 2.56
C ARG A 319 -9.82 21.00 4.04
N ILE A 320 -9.27 20.12 4.88
CA ILE A 320 -9.50 20.18 6.33
C ILE A 320 -8.89 21.46 6.94
N ALA A 321 -7.66 21.83 6.57
CA ALA A 321 -7.01 23.06 7.02
C ALA A 321 -7.85 24.31 6.68
N LYS A 322 -8.37 24.40 5.44
CA LYS A 322 -9.28 25.47 5.01
C LYS A 322 -10.59 25.48 5.82
N ALA A 323 -11.15 24.31 6.13
CA ALA A 323 -12.36 24.21 6.94
C ALA A 323 -12.14 24.67 8.38
N VAL A 324 -10.98 24.33 8.98
CA VAL A 324 -10.69 24.70 10.37
C VAL A 324 -10.11 26.11 10.52
N ARG A 325 -9.54 26.70 9.46
CA ARG A 325 -9.01 28.09 9.43
C ARG A 325 -7.96 28.36 10.51
N PHE A 326 -7.00 27.46 10.65
CA PHE A 326 -5.80 27.68 11.45
C PHE A 326 -4.58 27.68 10.53
N ASP A 327 -3.59 28.49 10.88
CA ASP A 327 -2.31 28.51 10.19
C ASP A 327 -1.56 27.19 10.43
N VAL A 328 -0.81 26.76 9.42
CA VAL A 328 0.02 25.56 9.48
C VAL A 328 1.43 25.95 9.93
N LEU A 329 1.88 25.37 11.04
CA LEU A 329 3.25 25.55 11.57
C LEU A 329 4.24 24.54 11.00
N GLY A 330 3.75 23.34 10.68
CA GLY A 330 4.63 22.25 10.25
C GLY A 330 3.87 21.09 9.62
N GLY A 331 4.63 20.23 8.96
CA GLY A 331 4.12 19.07 8.23
C GLY A 331 5.14 17.96 8.13
N ILE A 332 4.69 16.73 8.39
CA ILE A 332 5.52 15.53 8.36
C ILE A 332 4.79 14.50 7.50
N GLU A 333 5.51 13.83 6.62
CA GLU A 333 4.97 12.77 5.77
C GLU A 333 6.01 11.65 5.60
N ASN A 334 5.60 10.39 5.76
CA ASN A 334 6.46 9.23 5.58
C ASN A 334 5.71 8.05 4.97
N HIS A 335 6.34 7.41 3.98
CA HIS A 335 5.85 6.19 3.34
C HIS A 335 6.08 4.99 4.25
N HIS A 336 5.27 3.95 4.10
CA HIS A 336 5.57 2.65 4.72
C HIS A 336 5.31 1.41 3.87
N ASN A 337 4.82 1.57 2.64
CA ASN A 337 4.69 0.50 1.64
C ASN A 337 5.30 0.95 0.31
N PHE A 338 6.60 0.77 0.09
CA PHE A 338 7.26 1.27 -1.13
C PHE A 338 8.61 0.59 -1.37
N ALA A 339 9.19 0.82 -2.55
CA ALA A 339 10.57 0.44 -2.86
C ALA A 339 11.39 1.63 -3.34
N TRP A 340 12.66 1.69 -2.94
CA TRP A 340 13.59 2.76 -3.31
C TRP A 340 14.91 2.19 -3.80
N LYS A 341 15.58 2.94 -4.69
CA LYS A 341 16.99 2.72 -5.00
C LYS A 341 17.84 3.33 -3.90
N GLU A 342 18.60 2.51 -3.18
CA GLU A 342 19.44 2.94 -2.07
C GLU A 342 20.83 2.27 -2.13
N GLN A 343 21.81 2.86 -1.46
CA GLN A 343 23.13 2.26 -1.30
C GLN A 343 23.12 1.34 -0.08
N VAL A 344 23.38 0.05 -0.31
CA VAL A 344 23.48 -0.99 0.72
C VAL A 344 24.85 -1.65 0.58
N ASP A 345 25.66 -1.56 1.64
CA ASP A 345 27.02 -2.13 1.68
C ASP A 345 27.90 -1.72 0.46
N GLY A 346 27.73 -0.47 0.00
CA GLY A 346 28.49 0.11 -1.10
C GLY A 346 28.00 -0.23 -2.51
N LYS A 347 26.83 -0.87 -2.65
CA LYS A 347 26.18 -1.17 -3.93
C LYS A 347 24.77 -0.61 -3.99
N GLU A 348 24.31 -0.22 -5.17
CA GLU A 348 22.90 0.12 -5.39
C GLU A 348 22.05 -1.15 -5.24
N ALA A 349 20.98 -1.05 -4.45
CA ALA A 349 20.00 -2.10 -4.24
C ALA A 349 18.57 -1.50 -4.24
N ILE A 350 17.58 -2.36 -4.48
CA ILE A 350 16.17 -2.01 -4.37
C ILE A 350 15.68 -2.39 -2.97
N VAL A 351 15.48 -1.38 -2.12
CA VAL A 351 15.04 -1.56 -0.73
C VAL A 351 13.53 -1.49 -0.66
N HIS A 352 12.91 -2.63 -0.43
CA HIS A 352 11.48 -2.81 -0.20
C HIS A 352 11.17 -2.57 1.27
N ARG A 353 10.18 -1.75 1.58
CA ARG A 353 9.61 -1.62 2.91
C ARG A 353 8.12 -1.90 2.85
N LYS A 354 7.64 -2.85 3.65
CA LYS A 354 6.23 -3.18 3.79
C LYS A 354 5.82 -3.09 5.24
N GLY A 355 5.00 -2.10 5.57
CA GLY A 355 4.78 -1.69 6.95
C GLY A 355 6.09 -1.36 7.67
N ALA A 356 7.01 -0.68 7.00
CA ALA A 356 8.23 -0.17 7.62
C ALA A 356 8.55 1.20 7.02
N THR A 357 9.06 2.13 7.81
CA THR A 357 9.26 3.51 7.38
C THR A 357 10.75 3.85 7.27
N PRO A 358 11.16 4.72 6.32
CA PRO A 358 12.53 5.23 6.28
C PRO A 358 12.93 5.92 7.59
N ALA A 359 14.10 5.57 8.10
CA ALA A 359 14.70 6.04 9.34
C ALA A 359 16.21 6.34 9.15
N GLY A 360 16.57 6.86 7.98
CA GLY A 360 17.90 7.45 7.73
C GLY A 360 18.21 8.57 8.72
N THR A 361 19.48 8.89 8.92
CA THR A 361 19.91 9.92 9.89
C THR A 361 19.18 11.24 9.64
N GLY A 362 18.43 11.71 10.65
CA GLY A 362 17.71 12.98 10.59
C GLY A 362 16.35 12.93 9.90
N VAL A 363 15.99 11.82 9.25
CA VAL A 363 14.70 11.66 8.56
C VAL A 363 13.57 11.65 9.57
N LEU A 364 12.61 12.57 9.44
CA LEU A 364 11.41 12.57 10.28
C LEU A 364 10.35 11.60 9.76
N GLY A 365 9.62 10.99 10.68
CA GLY A 365 8.47 10.14 10.36
C GLY A 365 7.45 10.10 11.49
N VAL A 366 6.27 9.55 11.21
CA VAL A 366 5.20 9.31 12.18
C VAL A 366 4.99 7.81 12.32
N ILE A 367 4.98 7.32 13.56
CA ILE A 367 4.66 5.95 13.94
C ILE A 367 3.37 5.98 14.78
N PRO A 368 2.19 5.74 14.20
CA PRO A 368 0.92 5.70 14.94
C PRO A 368 0.82 4.50 15.90
N GLY A 369 0.08 4.71 17.00
CA GLY A 369 -0.33 3.64 17.90
C GLY A 369 -1.66 3.02 17.47
N SER A 370 -2.74 3.44 18.12
CA SER A 370 -4.12 3.04 17.80
C SER A 370 -5.04 4.22 18.08
N MET A 371 -6.35 4.09 17.79
CA MET A 371 -7.34 5.14 18.07
C MET A 371 -7.38 5.65 19.54
N SER A 372 -6.75 4.96 20.50
CA SER A 372 -6.62 5.44 21.89
C SER A 372 -5.19 5.49 22.43
N ALA A 373 -4.24 4.86 21.75
CA ALA A 373 -2.84 4.83 22.14
C ALA A 373 -2.08 5.97 21.44
N PRO A 374 -1.00 6.50 22.03
CA PRO A 374 -0.25 7.58 21.40
C PRO A 374 0.39 7.13 20.09
N GLY A 375 0.54 8.07 19.16
CA GLY A 375 1.50 7.99 18.07
C GLY A 375 2.76 8.81 18.41
N PHE A 376 3.84 8.58 17.66
CA PHE A 376 5.11 9.26 17.88
C PHE A 376 5.60 9.91 16.59
N VAL A 377 6.05 11.17 16.69
CA VAL A 377 6.95 11.74 15.69
C VAL A 377 8.35 11.32 16.07
N VAL A 378 9.07 10.76 15.11
CA VAL A 378 10.41 10.19 15.31
C VAL A 378 11.40 10.79 14.34
N ARG A 379 12.68 10.73 14.72
CA ARG A 379 13.83 11.04 13.88
C ARG A 379 14.69 9.79 13.71
N GLY A 380 14.98 9.42 12.47
CA GLY A 380 15.81 8.28 12.15
C GLY A 380 17.26 8.44 12.60
N ARG A 381 17.86 7.35 13.08
CA ARG A 381 19.27 7.28 13.49
C ARG A 381 20.19 6.81 12.37
N GLY A 382 19.66 6.23 11.29
CA GLY A 382 20.44 5.73 10.16
C GLY A 382 21.16 4.41 10.46
N ASN A 383 20.48 3.48 11.13
CA ASN A 383 21.04 2.15 11.39
C ASN A 383 21.11 1.34 10.08
N ALA A 384 22.32 1.00 9.65
CA ALA A 384 22.54 0.25 8.41
C ALA A 384 22.05 -1.21 8.47
N ASP A 385 21.93 -1.79 9.67
CA ASP A 385 21.41 -3.17 9.85
C ASP A 385 19.90 -3.23 9.65
N SER A 386 19.19 -2.14 9.93
CA SER A 386 17.76 -2.03 9.62
C SER A 386 17.50 -1.53 8.20
N LEU A 387 18.54 -1.42 7.36
CA LEU A 387 18.46 -0.76 6.05
C LEU A 387 17.88 0.66 6.18
N ASN A 388 18.34 1.40 7.19
CA ASN A 388 17.86 2.74 7.53
C ASN A 388 16.33 2.76 7.67
N SER A 389 15.75 1.80 8.40
CA SER A 389 14.29 1.67 8.56
C SER A 389 13.88 1.52 10.02
N ALA A 390 12.60 1.79 10.28
CA ALA A 390 11.95 1.63 11.58
C ALA A 390 10.52 1.06 11.41
N ALA A 391 9.89 0.69 12.53
CA ALA A 391 8.48 0.29 12.57
C ALA A 391 7.58 1.36 11.94
N HIS A 392 6.45 0.94 11.37
CA HIS A 392 5.46 1.87 10.82
C HIS A 392 4.28 2.13 11.76
N GLY A 393 4.08 1.32 12.79
CA GLY A 393 3.00 1.50 13.75
C GLY A 393 3.08 0.52 14.91
N ALA A 394 1.94 0.23 15.54
CA ALA A 394 1.87 -0.77 16.62
C ALA A 394 1.91 -2.22 16.10
N GLY A 395 1.46 -2.46 14.87
CA GLY A 395 1.31 -3.80 14.31
C GLY A 395 0.13 -4.57 14.91
N ARG A 396 -0.49 -5.44 14.10
CA ARG A 396 -1.62 -6.26 14.57
C ARG A 396 -1.10 -7.41 15.43
N ARG A 397 -1.83 -7.74 16.49
CA ARG A 397 -1.57 -8.96 17.30
C ARG A 397 -2.57 -10.08 17.03
N MET A 398 -3.59 -9.81 16.20
CA MET A 398 -4.61 -10.78 15.79
C MET A 398 -5.21 -10.44 14.43
N SER A 399 -5.79 -11.46 13.79
CA SER A 399 -6.48 -11.26 12.51
C SER A 399 -7.72 -10.37 12.66
N ARG A 400 -8.15 -9.73 11.56
CA ARG A 400 -9.39 -8.95 11.53
C ARG A 400 -10.60 -9.81 11.93
N SER A 401 -10.67 -11.02 11.40
CA SER A 401 -11.75 -11.98 11.72
C SER A 401 -11.77 -12.39 13.19
N GLU A 402 -10.61 -12.50 13.84
CA GLU A 402 -10.54 -12.77 15.28
C GLU A 402 -10.99 -11.55 16.09
N ALA A 403 -10.53 -10.36 15.74
CA ALA A 403 -10.93 -9.12 16.40
C ALA A 403 -12.46 -8.89 16.35
N LEU A 404 -13.09 -9.11 15.18
CA LEU A 404 -14.55 -9.03 15.01
C LEU A 404 -15.33 -10.01 15.89
N LYS A 405 -14.73 -11.16 16.26
CA LYS A 405 -15.36 -12.15 17.15
C LYS A 405 -15.12 -11.86 18.62
N LYS A 406 -14.06 -11.11 18.94
CA LYS A 406 -13.56 -10.92 20.31
C LYS A 406 -14.05 -9.64 20.96
N PHE A 407 -14.26 -8.58 20.19
CA PHE A 407 -14.56 -7.25 20.71
C PHE A 407 -16.00 -6.85 20.51
N GLU A 408 -16.49 -6.05 21.46
CA GLU A 408 -17.85 -5.53 21.50
C GLU A 408 -17.83 -4.00 21.70
N TRP A 409 -18.66 -3.28 20.96
CA TRP A 409 -18.68 -1.81 20.97
C TRP A 409 -18.95 -1.21 22.35
N THR A 410 -19.73 -1.89 23.19
CA THR A 410 -20.03 -1.42 24.56
C THR A 410 -18.77 -1.29 25.41
N VAL A 411 -17.87 -2.27 25.33
CA VAL A 411 -16.59 -2.29 26.03
C VAL A 411 -15.62 -1.29 25.41
N VAL A 412 -15.53 -1.28 24.07
CA VAL A 412 -14.66 -0.37 23.32
C VAL A 412 -15.02 1.09 23.58
N ASN A 413 -16.30 1.46 23.50
CA ASN A 413 -16.76 2.84 23.75
C ASN A 413 -16.48 3.29 25.18
N LYS A 414 -16.58 2.40 26.17
CA LYS A 414 -16.19 2.71 27.55
C LYS A 414 -14.69 2.99 27.67
N HIS A 415 -13.86 2.18 27.01
CA HIS A 415 -12.41 2.39 26.95
C HIS A 415 -12.06 3.73 26.28
N LEU A 416 -12.64 4.02 25.11
CA LEU A 416 -12.39 5.27 24.38
C LEU A 416 -12.82 6.50 25.19
N LYS A 417 -13.98 6.45 25.84
CA LYS A 417 -14.45 7.53 26.73
C LYS A 417 -13.50 7.76 27.89
N ALA A 418 -12.96 6.70 28.50
CA ALA A 418 -11.97 6.81 29.58
C ALA A 418 -10.66 7.46 29.13
N HIS A 419 -10.31 7.35 27.84
CA HIS A 419 -9.14 8.00 27.24
C HIS A 419 -9.44 9.37 26.62
N GLY A 420 -10.70 9.83 26.72
CA GLY A 420 -11.13 11.13 26.16
C GLY A 420 -11.16 11.17 24.63
N VAL A 421 -11.40 10.03 23.97
CA VAL A 421 -11.47 9.92 22.51
C VAL A 421 -12.92 9.97 22.04
N ASP A 422 -13.24 10.87 21.11
CA ASP A 422 -14.44 10.75 20.26
C ASP A 422 -14.16 9.81 19.10
N LEU A 423 -15.06 8.87 18.87
CA LEU A 423 -15.02 8.03 17.68
C LEU A 423 -16.23 8.35 16.80
N LEU A 424 -15.97 8.82 15.57
CA LEU A 424 -17.01 9.07 14.59
C LEU A 424 -17.47 7.77 13.93
N SER A 425 -16.50 6.94 13.55
CA SER A 425 -16.72 5.64 12.91
C SER A 425 -15.44 4.81 12.93
N ALA A 426 -15.58 3.49 13.05
CA ALA A 426 -14.52 2.50 12.80
C ALA A 426 -15.12 1.08 12.71
N GLY A 427 -14.31 0.13 12.26
CA GLY A 427 -14.58 -1.31 12.38
C GLY A 427 -14.11 -1.87 13.74
N LEU A 428 -14.79 -2.91 14.23
CA LEU A 428 -14.37 -3.63 15.45
C LEU A 428 -13.01 -4.34 15.27
N ASP A 429 -12.60 -4.56 14.03
CA ASP A 429 -11.31 -5.14 13.67
C ASP A 429 -10.13 -4.17 13.82
N GLU A 430 -10.40 -2.88 13.99
CA GLU A 430 -9.37 -1.83 14.10
C GLU A 430 -9.28 -1.20 15.51
N VAL A 431 -9.95 -1.78 16.51
CA VAL A 431 -9.96 -1.28 17.89
C VAL A 431 -8.61 -1.49 18.60
N PRO A 432 -8.31 -0.75 19.68
CA PRO A 432 -6.99 -0.77 20.33
C PRO A 432 -6.52 -2.17 20.74
N GLY A 433 -7.46 -3.03 21.17
CA GLY A 433 -7.16 -4.41 21.54
C GLY A 433 -6.72 -5.32 20.39
N ALA A 434 -6.84 -4.91 19.13
CA ALA A 434 -6.38 -5.66 17.96
C ALA A 434 -4.88 -5.46 17.66
N TYR A 435 -4.27 -4.46 18.30
CA TYR A 435 -2.89 -4.04 18.06
C TYR A 435 -1.95 -4.41 19.23
N LYS A 436 -0.64 -4.46 18.97
CA LYS A 436 0.38 -4.57 20.03
C LYS A 436 0.43 -3.27 20.83
N ASP A 437 1.12 -3.30 21.97
CA ASP A 437 1.41 -2.07 22.70
C ASP A 437 2.49 -1.26 21.98
N ILE A 438 2.12 -0.06 21.52
CA ILE A 438 3.04 0.83 20.80
C ILE A 438 4.26 1.23 21.64
N ARG A 439 4.14 1.35 22.97
CA ARG A 439 5.31 1.72 23.80
C ARG A 439 6.34 0.59 23.84
N SER A 440 5.87 -0.66 23.88
CA SER A 440 6.73 -1.85 23.76
C SER A 440 7.43 -1.91 22.38
N VAL A 441 6.69 -1.63 21.30
CA VAL A 441 7.26 -1.53 19.95
C VAL A 441 8.35 -0.44 19.87
N MET A 442 8.10 0.74 20.43
CA MET A 442 9.08 1.84 20.46
C MET A 442 10.31 1.50 21.30
N ALA A 443 10.14 0.84 22.45
CA ALA A 443 11.26 0.42 23.30
C ALA A 443 12.19 -0.57 22.57
N ALA A 444 11.63 -1.45 21.75
CA ALA A 444 12.37 -2.46 20.99
C ALA A 444 13.18 -1.91 19.80
N GLN A 445 13.09 -0.62 19.49
CA GLN A 445 13.79 0.03 18.35
C GLN A 445 14.45 1.37 18.72
N SER A 446 14.83 1.54 19.98
CA SER A 446 15.45 2.79 20.48
C SER A 446 16.79 3.14 19.80
N ASP A 447 17.45 2.15 19.19
CA ASP A 447 18.65 2.28 18.35
C ASP A 447 18.34 2.69 16.90
N LEU A 448 17.09 2.56 16.44
CA LEU A 448 16.65 2.91 15.09
C LEU A 448 16.16 4.36 15.01
N VAL A 449 15.53 4.85 16.08
CA VAL A 449 14.87 6.16 16.09
C VAL A 449 15.03 6.91 17.42
N GLU A 450 14.93 8.23 17.36
CA GLU A 450 14.75 9.15 18.47
C GLU A 450 13.29 9.64 18.49
N ILE A 451 12.64 9.70 19.65
CA ILE A 451 11.28 10.26 19.78
C ILE A 451 11.41 11.77 19.91
N MET A 452 10.69 12.50 19.04
CA MET A 452 10.69 13.97 18.98
C MET A 452 9.41 14.58 19.55
N ALA A 453 8.28 13.89 19.38
CA ALA A 453 6.98 14.32 19.88
C ALA A 453 6.03 13.14 20.13
N GLU A 454 5.09 13.31 21.06
CA GLU A 454 4.00 12.37 21.33
C GLU A 454 2.66 12.96 20.86
N PHE A 455 1.94 12.21 20.02
CA PHE A 455 0.61 12.56 19.51
C PHE A 455 -0.46 11.74 20.21
N GLN A 456 -1.38 12.42 20.92
CA GLN A 456 -2.52 11.77 21.56
C GLN A 456 -3.80 11.99 20.72
N PRO A 457 -4.40 10.93 20.13
CA PRO A 457 -5.65 11.05 19.40
C PRO A 457 -6.80 11.49 20.32
N LYS A 458 -7.71 12.32 19.79
CA LYS A 458 -8.87 12.88 20.51
C LYS A 458 -10.18 12.80 19.72
N LEU A 459 -10.12 12.87 18.40
CA LEU A 459 -11.27 12.75 17.50
C LEU A 459 -10.85 11.90 16.32
N VAL A 460 -11.44 10.71 16.19
CA VAL A 460 -11.00 9.69 15.23
C VAL A 460 -12.12 9.36 14.26
N LYS A 461 -11.79 9.29 12.97
CA LYS A 461 -12.66 8.77 11.90
C LYS A 461 -11.92 7.71 11.12
N MET A 462 -12.52 6.53 11.03
CA MET A 462 -12.09 5.41 10.18
C MET A 462 -13.30 4.91 9.38
N ASP A 463 -13.11 3.92 8.51
CA ASP A 463 -14.25 3.26 7.87
C ASP A 463 -15.06 2.46 8.89
N GLY A 464 -16.36 2.74 8.99
CA GLY A 464 -17.31 2.01 9.84
C GLY A 464 -18.12 0.95 9.07
N SER A 465 -17.88 0.80 7.77
CA SER A 465 -18.60 -0.16 6.95
C SER A 465 -18.17 -1.60 7.24
N LYS A 466 -19.10 -2.56 7.14
CA LYS A 466 -18.78 -4.01 7.22
C LYS A 466 -18.13 -4.54 5.92
N SER A 467 -17.68 -3.66 5.03
CA SER A 467 -17.09 -4.09 3.77
C SER A 467 -15.73 -4.75 4.00
N ARG A 468 -15.31 -5.65 3.10
CA ARG A 468 -13.93 -6.17 3.18
C ARG A 468 -12.96 -5.00 2.91
N PRO A 469 -11.92 -4.83 3.74
CA PRO A 469 -10.89 -3.83 3.49
C PRO A 469 -10.12 -4.14 2.19
N GLU A 470 -9.48 -3.13 1.62
CA GLU A 470 -8.71 -3.23 0.36
C GLU A 470 -7.31 -3.86 0.55
N ASP A 471 -6.95 -4.22 1.78
CA ASP A 471 -5.60 -4.66 2.21
C ASP A 471 -5.40 -6.19 2.30
#